data_AF-A0A7C7YNR8-F1
#
_entry.id   AF-A0A7C7YNR8-F1
#
_cell.length_a   1.000
_cell.length_b   1.000
_cell.length_c   1.000
_cell.angle_alpha   90.00
_cell.angle_beta   90.00
_cell.angle_gamma   90.00
#
_symmetry.space_group_name_H-M   'P 1'
#
loop_
_entity.id
_entity.type
_entity.pdbx_description
1 polymer ?
#
loop_
_entity_poly.entity_id
_entity_poly.type
_entity_poly.pdbx_seq_one_letter_code
_entity_poly.pdbx_strand_id
1 'polypeptide(L)'
;MGDKGGMVLAGSVPGRSNHPLENAHRQTIVVLAGALVMLLFLTWSILSFIDPVASYLTILPSAIAAFLWGSFRRKRPFALPFVIATFTIASLLFLLFSVLTITSGGTGLILGVLMLFMAWSSFKRLLLLKHPLFRAWYSGQGMNLPNQSQLKEGEMIASCPHCESTLAIIPMLLTPDDNCPHCMRPLVLSETAERMAGLNGDFTSPLASKKYEEE
;
A
#
# COMPACT_ATOMS: atom_id res chain seq x y z
N MET A 1 -7.86 -3.60 18.53
CA MET A 1 -8.20 -2.73 17.38
C MET A 1 -8.71 -3.64 16.28
N GLY A 2 -9.96 -3.45 15.85
CA GLY A 2 -10.65 -4.34 14.91
C GLY A 2 -9.91 -4.48 13.57
N ASP A 3 -9.84 -5.72 13.12
CA ASP A 3 -9.34 -6.12 11.81
C ASP A 3 -10.21 -5.45 10.74
N LYS A 4 -9.69 -4.37 10.16
CA LYS A 4 -10.32 -3.71 9.03
C LYS A 4 -10.05 -4.59 7.83
N GLY A 5 -11.08 -5.31 7.38
CA GLY A 5 -11.08 -6.21 6.23
C GLY A 5 -9.99 -5.87 5.22
N GLY A 6 -8.86 -6.57 5.37
CA GLY A 6 -7.70 -6.35 4.53
C GLY A 6 -8.07 -6.74 3.10
N MET A 7 -7.82 -5.85 2.14
CA MET A 7 -7.85 -6.24 0.74
C MET A 7 -6.76 -7.28 0.50
N VAL A 8 -7.16 -8.54 0.41
CA VAL A 8 -6.31 -9.67 0.04
C VAL A 8 -6.23 -9.70 -1.48
N LEU A 9 -5.03 -9.59 -2.04
CA LEU A 9 -4.83 -9.74 -3.48
C LEU A 9 -5.19 -11.19 -3.85
N ALA A 10 -6.09 -11.38 -4.82
CA ALA A 10 -6.37 -12.70 -5.36
C ALA A 10 -5.06 -13.36 -5.82
N GLY A 11 -4.79 -14.58 -5.33
CA GLY A 11 -3.53 -15.29 -5.57
C GLY A 11 -2.43 -15.08 -4.52
N SER A 12 -2.68 -14.35 -3.42
CA SER A 12 -1.73 -14.29 -2.29
C SER A 12 -1.86 -15.53 -1.38
N VAL A 13 -0.72 -16.16 -1.08
CA VAL A 13 -0.65 -17.38 -0.26
C VAL A 13 -0.98 -17.05 1.20
N PRO A 14 -1.95 -17.74 1.84
CA PRO A 14 -2.27 -17.52 3.25
C PRO A 14 -1.06 -17.86 4.13
N GLY A 15 -0.69 -16.96 5.05
CA GLY A 15 0.42 -17.14 6.00
C GLY A 15 1.71 -16.38 5.67
N ARG A 16 1.88 -15.83 4.46
CA ARG A 16 2.98 -14.89 4.16
C ARG A 16 2.51 -13.47 4.48
N SER A 17 2.79 -13.01 5.70
CA SER A 17 2.44 -11.67 6.24
C SER A 17 2.98 -10.45 5.45
N ASN A 18 3.65 -10.68 4.32
CA ASN A 18 4.24 -9.65 3.48
C ASN A 18 3.43 -9.50 2.18
N HIS A 19 2.25 -8.89 2.26
CA HIS A 19 1.56 -8.44 1.05
C HIS A 19 2.50 -7.53 0.24
N PRO A 20 2.57 -7.67 -1.11
CA PRO A 20 3.47 -6.87 -1.94
C PRO A 20 3.25 -5.36 -1.76
N LEU A 21 2.02 -4.95 -1.44
CA LEU A 21 1.66 -3.56 -1.14
C LEU A 21 2.21 -3.06 0.20
N GLU A 22 2.30 -3.91 1.23
CA GLU A 22 2.87 -3.54 2.52
C GLU A 22 4.38 -3.30 2.38
N ASN A 23 5.06 -4.15 1.61
CA ASN A 23 6.47 -3.94 1.27
C ASN A 23 6.68 -2.65 0.47
N ALA A 24 5.81 -2.37 -0.51
CA ALA A 24 5.84 -1.13 -1.28
C ALA A 24 5.59 0.10 -0.39
N HIS A 25 4.67 0.02 0.58
CA HIS A 25 4.42 1.08 1.56
C HIS A 25 5.64 1.32 2.46
N ARG A 26 6.23 0.26 3.03
CA ARG A 26 7.44 0.37 3.87
C ARG A 26 8.62 0.97 3.11
N GLN A 27 8.82 0.56 1.86
CA GLN A 27 9.87 1.13 1.01
C GLN A 27 9.57 2.60 0.65
N THR A 28 8.31 2.93 0.39
CA THR A 28 7.87 4.30 0.11
C THR A 28 8.05 5.22 1.30
N ILE A 29 7.78 4.71 2.52
CA ILE A 29 8.15 5.37 3.76
C ILE A 29 9.64 5.67 3.66
N VAL A 30 10.55 4.70 3.70
CA VAL A 30 12.02 4.99 3.73
C VAL A 30 12.47 6.03 2.70
N VAL A 31 11.98 5.96 1.45
CA VAL A 31 12.32 6.95 0.42
C VAL A 31 11.72 8.33 0.64
N LEU A 32 10.50 8.43 1.15
CA LEU A 32 9.91 9.73 1.53
C LEU A 32 10.76 10.43 2.60
N ALA A 33 11.39 9.71 3.54
CA ALA A 33 12.27 10.33 4.54
C ALA A 33 13.53 10.83 3.86
N GLY A 34 14.13 10.03 2.98
CA GLY A 34 15.27 10.45 2.19
C GLY A 34 14.96 11.73 1.39
N ALA A 35 13.80 11.78 0.73
CA ALA A 35 13.37 12.95 -0.04
C ALA A 35 13.13 14.19 0.84
N LEU A 36 12.50 14.03 2.01
CA LEU A 36 12.29 15.12 2.97
C LEU A 36 13.61 15.64 3.53
N VAL A 37 14.52 14.75 3.91
CA VAL A 37 15.86 15.12 4.39
C VAL A 37 16.65 15.86 3.32
N MET A 38 16.63 15.38 2.08
CA MET A 38 17.25 16.07 0.93
C MET A 38 16.66 17.45 0.70
N LEU A 39 15.33 17.58 0.77
CA LEU A 39 14.65 18.86 0.57
C LEU A 39 15.00 19.84 1.70
N LEU A 40 15.05 19.37 2.95
CA LEU A 40 15.50 20.17 4.09
C LEU A 40 16.98 20.59 3.98
N PHE A 41 17.83 19.70 3.48
CA PHE A 41 19.24 20.02 3.24
C PHE A 41 19.39 21.10 2.16
N LEU A 42 18.62 21.00 1.07
CA LEU A 42 18.61 22.02 0.02
C LEU A 42 18.10 23.36 0.55
N THR A 43 16.99 23.40 1.29
CA THR A 43 16.47 24.66 1.84
C THR A 43 17.43 25.27 2.84
N TRP A 44 18.08 24.46 3.69
CA TRP A 44 19.17 24.89 4.57
C TRP A 44 20.33 25.50 3.78
N SER A 45 20.81 24.80 2.75
CA SER A 45 21.93 25.26 1.93
C SER A 45 21.65 26.60 1.25
N ILE A 46 20.43 26.80 0.73
CA ILE A 46 20.02 28.03 0.06
C ILE A 46 19.91 29.18 1.07
N LEU A 47 19.24 28.97 2.20
CA LEU A 47 19.08 29.99 3.23
C LEU A 47 20.43 30.40 3.82
N SER A 48 21.29 29.43 4.12
CA SER A 48 22.63 29.68 4.64
C SER A 48 23.54 30.43 3.66
N PHE A 49 23.27 30.36 2.35
CA PHE A 49 24.01 31.12 1.34
C PHE A 49 23.58 32.59 1.30
N ILE A 50 22.31 32.89 1.62
CA ILE A 50 21.78 34.26 1.61
C ILE A 50 22.15 34.97 2.92
N ASP A 51 21.84 34.36 4.06
CA ASP A 51 22.17 34.89 5.39
C ASP A 51 22.26 33.72 6.39
N PRO A 52 23.37 33.55 7.11
CA PRO A 52 23.50 32.54 8.15
C PRO A 52 22.38 32.58 9.21
N VAL A 53 21.86 33.76 9.54
CA VAL A 53 20.77 33.91 10.52
C VAL A 53 19.43 33.42 9.96
N ALA A 54 19.20 33.58 8.66
CA ALA A 54 17.99 33.09 8.01
C ALA A 54 17.90 31.56 8.05
N SER A 55 19.02 30.84 8.15
CA SER A 55 19.06 29.37 8.24
C SER A 55 18.20 28.81 9.39
N TYR A 56 18.05 29.52 10.51
CA TYR A 56 17.20 29.08 11.62
C TYR A 56 15.73 28.94 11.23
N LEU A 57 15.28 29.60 10.15
CA LEU A 57 13.91 29.48 9.66
C LEU A 57 13.58 28.06 9.13
N THR A 58 14.58 27.22 8.84
CA THR A 58 14.35 25.83 8.41
C THR A 58 13.82 24.91 9.51
N ILE A 59 13.84 25.35 10.77
CA ILE A 59 13.28 24.58 11.88
C ILE A 59 11.78 24.33 11.64
N LEU A 60 11.06 25.33 11.12
CA LEU A 60 9.62 25.23 10.84
C LEU A 60 9.28 24.15 9.78
N PRO A 61 9.85 24.16 8.56
CA PRO A 61 9.61 23.10 7.58
C PRO A 61 10.09 21.73 8.05
N SER A 62 11.11 21.66 8.92
CA SER A 62 11.55 20.37 9.48
C SER A 62 10.49 19.74 10.38
N ALA A 63 9.79 20.53 11.19
CA ALA A 63 8.69 20.06 12.03
C ALA A 63 7.50 19.57 11.18
N ILE A 64 7.17 20.30 10.11
CA ILE A 64 6.12 19.91 9.16
C ILE A 64 6.49 18.59 8.46
N ALA A 65 7.74 18.45 8.01
CA ALA A 65 8.23 17.22 7.38
C ALA A 65 8.13 16.00 8.33
N ALA A 66 8.53 16.17 9.60
CA ALA A 66 8.41 15.12 10.61
C ALA A 66 6.94 14.75 10.90
N PHE A 67 6.05 15.74 10.91
CA PHE A 67 4.62 15.52 11.07
C PHE A 67 4.02 14.75 9.88
N LEU A 68 4.33 15.16 8.65
CA LEU A 68 3.89 14.49 7.42
C LEU A 68 4.38 13.04 7.37
N TRP A 69 5.64 12.84 7.71
CA TRP A 69 6.26 11.52 7.84
C TRP A 69 5.52 10.62 8.83
N GLY A 70 5.31 11.12 10.06
CA GLY A 70 4.61 10.39 11.10
C GLY A 70 3.16 10.10 10.74
N SER A 71 2.50 11.03 10.06
CA SER A 71 1.12 10.89 9.60
C SER A 71 0.98 9.81 8.52
N PHE A 72 1.92 9.77 7.58
CA PHE A 72 1.97 8.72 6.54
C PHE A 72 2.27 7.34 7.14
N ARG A 73 3.17 7.26 8.12
CA ARG A 73 3.47 6.01 8.84
C ARG A 73 2.26 5.46 9.60
N ARG A 74 1.37 6.33 10.06
CA ARG A 74 0.12 5.98 10.77
C ARG A 74 -1.05 5.66 9.82
N LYS A 75 -0.80 5.53 8.51
CA LYS A 75 -1.81 5.24 7.46
C LYS A 75 -3.03 6.16 7.54
N ARG A 76 -2.83 7.45 7.84
CA ARG A 76 -3.94 8.42 7.91
C ARG A 76 -4.42 8.75 6.48
N PRO A 77 -5.73 8.73 6.20
CA PRO A 77 -6.26 8.94 4.84
C PRO A 77 -5.96 10.36 4.32
N PHE A 78 -5.94 11.35 5.22
CA PHE A 78 -5.60 12.72 4.89
C PHE A 78 -4.13 12.88 4.47
N ALA A 79 -3.20 12.03 4.90
CA ALA A 79 -1.77 12.20 4.65
C ALA A 79 -1.35 11.86 3.21
N LEU A 80 -2.09 10.99 2.52
CA LEU A 80 -1.76 10.53 1.17
C LEU A 80 -1.69 11.67 0.13
N PRO A 81 -2.67 12.58 0.01
CA PRO A 81 -2.57 13.71 -0.91
C PRO A 81 -1.40 14.65 -0.59
N PHE A 82 -1.05 14.86 0.69
CA PHE A 82 0.12 15.68 1.04
C PHE A 82 1.42 15.00 0.62
N VAL A 83 1.55 13.69 0.80
CA VAL A 83 2.74 12.95 0.36
C VAL A 83 2.88 13.00 -1.16
N ILE A 84 1.78 12.85 -1.89
CA ILE A 84 1.76 13.03 -3.35
C ILE A 84 2.21 14.45 -3.72
N ALA A 85 1.68 15.47 -3.05
CA ALA A 85 2.06 16.87 -3.27
C ALA A 85 3.55 17.11 -2.97
N THR A 86 4.07 16.57 -1.87
CA THR A 86 5.49 16.68 -1.51
C THR A 86 6.37 16.03 -2.57
N PHE A 87 6.04 14.82 -3.06
CA PHE A 87 6.81 14.19 -4.13
C PHE A 87 6.73 14.97 -5.45
N THR A 88 5.60 15.60 -5.78
CA THR A 88 5.50 16.47 -6.97
C THR A 88 6.39 17.71 -6.84
N ILE A 89 6.36 18.38 -5.69
CA ILE A 89 7.16 19.58 -5.43
C ILE A 89 8.65 19.21 -5.41
N ALA A 90 9.01 18.14 -4.70
CA ALA A 90 10.37 17.65 -4.64
C ALA A 90 10.92 17.30 -6.03
N SER A 91 10.14 16.58 -6.85
CA SER A 91 10.53 16.24 -8.22
C SER A 91 10.76 17.49 -9.07
N LEU A 92 9.92 18.51 -8.93
CA LEU A 92 10.08 19.76 -9.68
C LEU A 92 11.33 20.53 -9.24
N LEU A 93 11.56 20.64 -7.93
CA LEU A 93 12.73 21.32 -7.37
C LEU A 93 14.03 20.60 -7.73
N PHE A 94 14.08 19.27 -7.61
CA PHE A 94 15.26 18.50 -7.99
C PHE A 94 15.57 18.62 -9.49
N LEU A 95 14.54 18.66 -10.34
CA LEU A 95 14.72 18.87 -11.77
C LEU A 95 15.26 20.28 -12.08
N LEU A 96 14.71 21.30 -11.42
CA LEU A 96 15.19 22.68 -11.56
C LEU A 96 16.65 22.83 -11.10
N PHE A 97 17.00 22.29 -9.92
CA PHE A 97 18.38 22.29 -9.42
C PHE A 97 19.34 21.47 -10.28
N SER A 98 18.87 20.37 -10.87
CA SER A 98 19.65 19.56 -11.80
C SER A 98 20.09 20.39 -13.00
N VAL A 99 19.18 21.13 -13.63
CA VAL A 99 19.51 21.99 -14.79
C VAL A 99 20.53 23.08 -14.41
N LEU A 100 20.31 23.76 -13.29
CA LEU A 100 21.21 24.83 -12.81
C LEU A 100 22.63 24.32 -12.56
N THR A 101 22.76 23.15 -11.93
CA THR A 101 24.06 22.56 -11.57
C THR A 101 24.77 21.93 -12.77
N ILE A 102 24.04 21.44 -13.77
CA ILE A 102 24.64 20.98 -15.04
C ILE A 102 25.27 22.17 -15.78
N THR A 103 24.61 23.34 -15.80
CA THR A 103 25.11 24.51 -16.52
C THR A 103 26.36 25.14 -15.90
N SER A 104 26.65 24.90 -14.61
CA SER A 104 27.84 25.47 -13.95
C SER A 104 29.14 24.72 -14.24
N GLY A 105 29.07 23.52 -14.84
CA GLY A 105 30.26 22.73 -15.19
C GLY A 105 31.01 22.15 -13.97
N GLY A 106 32.06 21.36 -14.23
CA GLY A 106 32.93 20.79 -13.18
C GLY A 106 32.20 19.84 -12.22
N THR A 107 32.32 20.07 -10.92
CA THR A 107 31.65 19.27 -9.87
C THR A 107 30.13 19.42 -9.90
N GLY A 108 29.61 20.51 -10.50
CA GLY A 108 28.18 20.73 -10.72
C GLY A 108 27.55 19.68 -11.65
N LEU A 109 28.29 19.15 -12.62
CA LEU A 109 27.79 18.11 -13.53
C LEU A 109 27.42 16.83 -12.78
N ILE A 110 28.29 16.37 -11.87
CA ILE A 110 28.06 15.16 -11.08
C ILE A 110 26.85 15.36 -10.17
N LEU A 111 26.80 16.50 -9.48
CA LEU A 111 25.69 16.87 -8.61
C LEU A 111 24.36 16.96 -9.41
N GLY A 112 24.41 17.52 -10.61
CA GLY A 112 23.25 17.66 -11.47
C GLY A 112 22.71 16.33 -11.98
N VAL A 113 23.59 15.39 -12.34
CA VAL A 113 23.19 14.02 -12.72
C VAL A 113 22.58 13.28 -11.52
N LEU A 114 23.16 13.43 -10.32
CA LEU A 114 22.60 12.86 -9.08
C LEU A 114 21.20 13.42 -8.78
N MET A 115 21.01 14.73 -8.94
CA MET A 115 19.71 15.37 -8.77
C MET A 115 18.68 14.90 -9.81
N LEU A 116 19.11 14.71 -11.06
CA LEU A 116 18.26 14.15 -12.11
C LEU A 116 17.79 12.73 -11.77
N PHE A 117 18.71 11.91 -11.27
CA PHE A 117 18.39 10.55 -10.82
C PHE A 117 17.41 10.56 -9.63
N MET A 118 17.58 11.47 -8.68
CA MET A 118 16.64 11.67 -7.57
C MET A 118 15.25 12.11 -8.04
N ALA A 119 15.18 13.04 -9.01
CA ALA A 119 13.92 13.47 -9.61
C ALA A 119 13.21 12.29 -10.30
N TRP A 120 13.94 11.53 -11.12
CA TRP A 120 13.40 10.35 -11.82
C TRP A 120 12.89 9.28 -10.85
N SER A 121 13.66 8.98 -9.80
CA SER A 121 13.26 8.00 -8.78
C SER A 121 12.00 8.42 -8.00
N SER A 122 11.88 9.73 -7.71
CA SER A 122 10.71 10.32 -7.05
C SER A 122 9.48 10.28 -7.96
N PHE A 123 9.65 10.57 -9.25
CA PHE A 123 8.57 10.54 -10.24
C PHE A 123 8.01 9.12 -10.44
N LYS A 124 8.87 8.10 -10.54
CA LYS A 124 8.42 6.71 -10.60
C LYS A 124 7.60 6.30 -9.38
N ARG A 125 7.98 6.77 -8.18
CA ARG A 125 7.22 6.50 -6.96
C ARG A 125 5.88 7.24 -6.95
N LEU A 126 5.84 8.49 -7.42
CA LEU A 126 4.61 9.24 -7.55
C LEU A 126 3.56 8.50 -8.40
N LEU A 127 3.99 7.89 -9.52
CA LEU A 127 3.11 7.07 -10.36
C LEU A 127 2.53 5.88 -9.61
N LEU A 128 3.33 5.20 -8.78
CA LEU A 128 2.86 4.10 -7.93
C LEU A 128 1.82 4.57 -6.90
N LEU A 129 2.06 5.71 -6.24
CA LEU A 129 1.14 6.25 -5.23
C LEU A 129 -0.17 6.74 -5.83
N LYS A 130 -0.15 7.21 -7.08
CA LYS A 130 -1.34 7.65 -7.82
C LYS A 130 -2.18 6.48 -8.34
N HIS A 131 -1.64 5.26 -8.34
CA HIS A 131 -2.37 4.10 -8.85
C HIS A 131 -3.62 3.82 -8.00
N PRO A 132 -4.81 3.64 -8.60
CA PRO A 132 -6.06 3.47 -7.86
C PRO A 132 -6.04 2.26 -6.92
N LEU A 133 -5.34 1.20 -7.29
CA LEU A 133 -5.12 0.00 -6.46
C LEU A 133 -4.42 0.34 -5.14
N PHE A 134 -3.37 1.16 -5.18
CA PHE A 134 -2.63 1.55 -3.97
C PHE A 134 -3.48 2.44 -3.07
N ARG A 135 -4.26 3.34 -3.67
CA ARG A 135 -5.16 4.23 -2.94
C ARG A 135 -6.27 3.47 -2.21
N ALA A 136 -6.86 2.47 -2.85
CA ALA A 136 -7.85 1.59 -2.24
C ALA A 136 -7.23 0.85 -1.05
N TRP A 137 -6.11 0.14 -1.27
CA TRP A 137 -5.41 -0.57 -0.20
C TRP A 137 -5.03 0.35 0.99
N TYR A 138 -4.54 1.56 0.71
CA TYR A 138 -4.12 2.51 1.74
C TYR A 138 -5.28 3.08 2.56
N SER A 139 -6.44 3.36 1.94
CA SER A 139 -7.62 3.87 2.67
C SER A 139 -8.35 2.78 3.45
N GLY A 140 -8.07 1.50 3.16
CA GLY A 140 -8.83 0.37 3.70
C GLY A 140 -10.29 0.36 3.24
N GLN A 141 -10.66 1.23 2.29
CA GLN A 141 -11.94 1.21 1.62
C GLN A 141 -11.76 0.34 0.37
N GLY A 142 -12.60 -0.67 0.20
CA GLY A 142 -12.61 -1.53 -0.99
C GLY A 142 -12.53 -0.68 -2.27
N MET A 143 -11.90 -1.21 -3.31
CA MET A 143 -11.76 -0.50 -4.58
C MET A 143 -13.14 0.04 -5.01
N ASN A 144 -13.30 1.36 -5.06
CA ASN A 144 -14.46 1.99 -5.72
C ASN A 144 -14.29 1.84 -7.23
N LEU A 145 -14.37 0.60 -7.74
CA LEU A 145 -14.72 0.41 -9.15
C LEU A 145 -16.15 0.95 -9.32
N PRO A 146 -16.47 1.58 -10.46
CA PRO A 146 -17.80 2.16 -10.71
C PRO A 146 -18.98 1.17 -10.57
N ASN A 147 -18.72 -0.13 -10.40
CA ASN A 147 -19.72 -1.18 -10.17
C ASN A 147 -19.71 -1.75 -8.73
N GLN A 148 -18.92 -1.19 -7.80
CA GLN A 148 -18.78 -1.67 -6.42
C GLN A 148 -19.75 -1.00 -5.43
N SER A 149 -20.54 -0.01 -5.87
CA SER A 149 -21.50 0.70 -5.02
C SER A 149 -22.72 -0.14 -4.63
N GLN A 150 -22.74 -1.43 -4.96
CA GLN A 150 -23.82 -2.37 -4.63
C GLN A 150 -23.33 -3.64 -3.91
N LEU A 151 -22.09 -3.68 -3.41
CA LEU A 151 -21.65 -4.81 -2.57
C LEU A 151 -22.01 -4.57 -1.11
N LYS A 152 -22.64 -5.57 -0.48
CA LYS A 152 -23.00 -5.57 0.94
C LYS A 152 -21.75 -5.75 1.80
N GLU A 153 -21.76 -5.25 3.03
CA GLU A 153 -20.63 -5.45 3.98
C GLU A 153 -20.26 -6.94 4.07
N GLY A 154 -19.01 -7.28 3.73
CA GLY A 154 -18.49 -8.65 3.73
C GLY A 154 -18.45 -9.34 2.36
N GLU A 155 -18.98 -8.73 1.30
CA GLU A 155 -18.86 -9.24 -0.07
C GLU A 155 -17.52 -8.81 -0.68
N MET A 156 -16.80 -9.76 -1.27
CA MET A 156 -15.58 -9.55 -2.03
C MET A 156 -15.76 -10.06 -3.46
N ILE A 157 -15.17 -9.37 -4.43
CA ILE A 157 -15.18 -9.84 -5.81
C ILE A 157 -14.11 -10.92 -5.96
N ALA A 158 -14.52 -12.10 -6.43
CA ALA A 158 -13.65 -13.19 -6.81
C ALA A 158 -13.93 -13.62 -8.26
N SER A 159 -12.92 -14.19 -8.90
CA SER A 159 -13.07 -14.80 -10.23
C SER A 159 -13.25 -16.30 -10.07
N CYS A 160 -14.21 -16.88 -10.81
CA CYS A 160 -14.37 -18.33 -10.85
C CYS A 160 -13.13 -18.99 -11.48
N PRO A 161 -12.54 -20.04 -10.86
CA PRO A 161 -11.34 -20.71 -11.40
C PRO A 161 -11.61 -21.49 -12.70
N HIS A 162 -12.87 -21.71 -13.05
CA HIS A 162 -13.27 -22.56 -14.16
C HIS A 162 -13.75 -21.81 -15.41
N CYS A 163 -14.26 -20.59 -15.25
CA CYS A 163 -14.80 -19.80 -16.36
C CYS A 163 -14.43 -18.31 -16.30
N GLU A 164 -13.61 -17.91 -15.33
CA GLU A 164 -13.16 -16.53 -15.12
C GLU A 164 -14.29 -15.51 -14.95
N SER A 165 -15.52 -15.96 -14.68
CA SER A 165 -16.63 -15.05 -14.41
C SER A 165 -16.42 -14.32 -13.09
N THR A 166 -16.73 -13.03 -13.10
CA THR A 166 -16.61 -12.13 -11.95
C THR A 166 -17.83 -12.31 -11.05
N LEU A 167 -17.64 -12.78 -9.81
CA LEU A 167 -18.70 -12.96 -8.82
C LEU A 167 -18.42 -12.16 -7.55
N ALA A 168 -19.47 -11.61 -6.93
CA ALA A 168 -19.41 -11.15 -5.55
C ALA A 168 -19.69 -12.36 -4.64
N ILE A 169 -18.74 -12.69 -3.76
CA ILE A 169 -18.85 -13.80 -2.82
C ILE A 169 -18.56 -13.33 -1.39
N ILE A 170 -19.15 -13.99 -0.41
CA ILE A 170 -18.81 -13.82 1.01
C ILE A 170 -18.01 -15.06 1.41
N PRO A 171 -16.68 -14.99 1.58
CA PRO A 171 -15.85 -16.18 1.82
C PRO A 171 -16.26 -16.94 3.09
N MET A 172 -16.79 -16.22 4.09
CA MET A 172 -17.23 -16.80 5.36
C MET A 172 -18.51 -17.65 5.23
N LEU A 173 -19.27 -17.47 4.15
CA LEU A 173 -20.50 -18.23 3.86
C LEU A 173 -20.29 -19.27 2.77
N LEU A 174 -19.09 -19.39 2.21
CA LEU A 174 -18.82 -20.31 1.11
C LEU A 174 -18.73 -21.75 1.64
N THR A 175 -19.60 -22.60 1.12
CA THR A 175 -19.61 -24.04 1.40
C THR A 175 -18.97 -24.81 0.24
N PRO A 176 -18.44 -26.03 0.48
CA PRO A 176 -17.87 -26.84 -0.60
C PRO A 176 -18.90 -27.23 -1.68
N ASP A 177 -20.19 -27.13 -1.37
CA ASP A 177 -21.30 -27.44 -2.29
C ASP A 177 -21.71 -26.24 -3.16
N ASP A 178 -21.12 -25.05 -2.95
CA ASP A 178 -21.47 -23.85 -3.71
C ASP A 178 -20.94 -23.93 -5.15
N ASN A 179 -21.89 -23.83 -6.09
CA ASN A 179 -21.64 -23.93 -7.53
C ASN A 179 -21.74 -22.57 -8.23
N CYS A 180 -20.95 -22.40 -9.30
CA CYS A 180 -20.98 -21.17 -10.08
C CYS A 180 -22.27 -21.10 -10.91
N PRO A 181 -23.05 -20.01 -10.84
CA PRO A 181 -24.27 -19.86 -11.64
C PRO A 181 -24.02 -19.82 -13.15
N HIS A 182 -22.78 -19.55 -13.57
CA HIS A 182 -22.43 -19.45 -14.99
C HIS A 182 -21.87 -20.75 -15.59
N CYS A 183 -21.15 -21.56 -14.80
CA CYS A 183 -20.54 -22.80 -15.31
C CYS A 183 -20.97 -24.06 -14.55
N MET A 184 -21.79 -23.93 -13.51
CA MET A 184 -22.29 -25.00 -12.64
C MET A 184 -21.20 -25.91 -12.05
N ARG A 185 -19.95 -25.45 -12.05
CA ARG A 185 -18.81 -26.14 -11.42
C ARG A 185 -18.61 -25.62 -9.99
N PRO A 186 -18.07 -26.47 -9.09
CA PRO A 186 -17.85 -26.10 -7.70
C PRO A 186 -16.86 -24.93 -7.61
N LEU A 187 -17.15 -23.97 -6.72
CA LEU A 187 -16.25 -22.84 -6.45
C LEU A 187 -15.05 -23.25 -5.61
N VAL A 188 -15.23 -24.25 -4.75
CA VAL A 188 -14.19 -24.78 -3.87
C VAL A 188 -13.61 -26.05 -4.50
N LEU A 189 -12.32 -26.05 -4.80
CA LEU A 189 -11.63 -27.26 -5.26
C LEU A 189 -11.57 -28.28 -4.10
N SER A 190 -11.67 -29.57 -4.42
CA SER A 190 -11.62 -30.66 -3.44
C SER A 190 -10.36 -30.62 -2.57
N GLU A 191 -9.20 -30.26 -3.15
CA GLU A 191 -7.95 -30.08 -2.41
C GLU A 191 -8.04 -28.96 -1.35
N THR A 192 -8.74 -27.87 -1.67
CA THR A 192 -8.94 -26.75 -0.74
C THR A 192 -9.96 -27.11 0.35
N ALA A 193 -11.01 -27.86 0.00
CA ALA A 193 -11.99 -28.36 0.94
C ALA A 193 -11.36 -29.33 1.97
N GLU A 194 -10.47 -30.22 1.52
CA GLU A 194 -9.71 -31.13 2.39
C GLU A 194 -8.77 -30.36 3.34
N ARG A 195 -8.11 -29.30 2.87
CA ARG A 195 -7.28 -28.44 3.75
C ARG A 195 -8.11 -27.67 4.78
N MET A 196 -9.31 -27.19 4.41
CA MET A 196 -10.23 -26.54 5.36
C MET A 196 -10.78 -27.54 6.40
N ALA A 197 -11.09 -28.77 5.98
CA ALA A 197 -11.50 -29.85 6.87
C ALA A 197 -10.36 -30.29 7.82
N GLY A 198 -9.13 -30.36 7.31
CA GLY A 198 -7.94 -30.65 8.12
C GLY A 198 -7.60 -29.58 9.16
N LEU A 199 -7.88 -28.30 8.86
CA LEU A 199 -7.72 -27.18 9.82
C LEU A 199 -8.80 -27.19 10.91
N ASN A 200 -10.04 -27.58 10.58
CA ASN A 200 -11.09 -27.77 11.58
C ASN A 200 -10.82 -29.00 12.47
N GLY A 201 -10.12 -30.01 11.97
CA GLY A 201 -9.70 -31.18 12.75
C GLY A 201 -8.76 -30.88 13.92
N ASP A 202 -8.02 -29.77 13.88
CA ASP A 202 -7.12 -29.34 14.96
C ASP A 202 -7.82 -28.54 16.07
N PHE A 203 -9.06 -28.08 15.83
CA PHE A 203 -9.87 -27.38 16.85
C PHE A 203 -11.03 -28.22 17.40
N THR A 204 -11.37 -29.35 16.77
CA THR A 204 -12.48 -30.19 17.21
C THR A 204 -12.07 -31.66 17.38
N SER A 205 -11.43 -31.99 18.50
CA SER A 205 -11.75 -33.19 19.30
C SER A 205 -11.06 -33.16 20.68
N PRO A 206 -11.66 -33.66 21.78
CA PRO A 206 -13.04 -34.14 21.96
C PRO A 206 -13.72 -33.51 23.20
N LEU A 207 -14.85 -32.82 23.03
CA LEU A 207 -15.73 -32.43 24.14
C LEU A 207 -17.21 -32.60 23.80
N ALA A 208 -17.56 -33.74 23.19
CA ALA A 208 -18.92 -34.28 23.25
C ALA A 208 -18.95 -35.68 22.61
N SER A 209 -19.08 -36.69 23.46
CA SER A 209 -19.90 -37.90 23.26
C SER A 209 -19.24 -39.10 23.94
N LYS A 210 -19.42 -39.18 25.25
CA LYS A 210 -19.42 -40.46 25.95
C LYS A 210 -20.39 -40.39 27.12
N LYS A 211 -21.66 -40.60 26.79
CA LYS A 211 -22.69 -41.27 27.62
C LYS A 211 -24.00 -41.13 26.85
N TYR A 212 -24.43 -42.22 26.22
CA TYR A 212 -25.73 -42.90 26.40
C TYR A 212 -25.68 -44.19 25.54
N GLU A 213 -26.44 -45.21 25.99
CA GLU A 213 -26.54 -46.62 25.55
C GLU A 213 -25.40 -47.54 26.07
N GLU A 214 -25.58 -48.26 27.19
CA GLU A 214 -26.45 -49.43 27.47
C GLU A 214 -25.97 -50.72 26.79
N GLU A 215 -25.22 -51.53 27.55
CA GLU A 215 -25.53 -52.93 27.91
C GLU A 215 -24.74 -53.31 29.18
#